data_AF-A0A3Q7J6R6-F1
#
_entry.id   AF-A0A3Q7J6R6-F1
#
_cell.length_a   1.000
_cell.length_b   1.000
_cell.length_c   1.000
_cell.angle_alpha   90.00
_cell.angle_beta   90.00
_cell.angle_gamma   90.00
#
_symmetry.space_group_name_H-M   'P 1'
#
loop_
_entity.id
_entity.type
_entity.pdbx_description
1 polymer ?
#
loop_
_entity_poly.entity_id
_entity_poly.type
_entity_poly.pdbx_seq_one_letter_code
_entity_poly.pdbx_strand_id
1 'polypeptide(L)'
;MGEKNSKQRIEAVKLEYGEEISEEIATNALRTSVNFFSALKATDGHWPAEMPVMCLYISGHLNTVLPAEHRKEILRYIYCHQNEDGGWGLNIEGHSTMFST
;
A
#
# COMPACT_ATOMS: atom_id res chain seq x y z
N MET A 1 16.47 -1.96 6.45
CA MET A 1 15.14 -1.63 7.01
C MET A 1 14.99 -2.50 8.25
N GLY A 2 15.16 -1.95 9.46
CA GLY A 2 15.04 -2.76 10.67
C GLY A 2 13.56 -3.05 10.94
N GLU A 3 13.16 -4.30 10.92
CA GLU A 3 11.83 -4.71 11.39
C GLU A 3 11.66 -4.26 12.84
N LYS A 4 10.81 -3.26 13.06
CA LYS A 4 10.35 -2.96 14.42
C LYS A 4 9.42 -4.10 14.81
N ASN A 5 9.92 -5.02 15.62
CA ASN A 5 9.15 -6.08 16.29
C ASN A 5 8.13 -5.46 17.26
N SER A 6 7.12 -4.80 16.73
CA SER A 6 5.97 -4.27 17.46
C SER A 6 5.04 -5.42 17.78
N LYS A 7 5.21 -6.03 18.95
CA LYS A 7 4.24 -6.98 19.50
C LYS A 7 2.90 -6.24 19.67
N GLN A 8 1.91 -6.51 18.82
CA GLN A 8 0.55 -6.02 19.05
C GLN A 8 0.06 -6.59 20.39
N ARG A 9 -0.14 -5.72 21.38
CA ARG A 9 -0.60 -6.10 22.73
C ARG A 9 -2.13 -6.10 22.87
N ILE A 10 -2.86 -5.70 21.83
CA ILE A 10 -4.31 -5.61 21.83
C ILE A 10 -4.84 -6.77 20.99
N GLU A 11 -5.74 -7.56 21.56
CA GLU A 11 -6.36 -8.69 20.86
C GLU A 11 -7.19 -8.19 19.68
N ALA A 12 -7.05 -8.87 18.53
CA ALA A 12 -7.82 -8.55 17.35
C ALA A 12 -9.30 -8.89 17.60
N VAL A 13 -10.16 -7.87 17.60
CA VAL A 13 -11.60 -8.06 17.69
C VAL A 13 -12.10 -8.62 16.37
N LYS A 14 -12.70 -9.82 16.39
CA LYS A 14 -13.43 -10.40 15.25
C LYS A 14 -14.92 -10.21 15.51
N LEU A 15 -15.61 -9.58 14.58
CA LEU A 15 -17.06 -9.40 14.62
C LEU A 15 -17.71 -10.20 13.49
N GLU A 16 -18.86 -10.80 13.79
CA GLU A 16 -19.71 -11.42 12.77
C GLU A 16 -20.73 -10.42 12.20
N TYR A 17 -21.26 -10.75 11.02
CA TYR A 17 -22.25 -9.90 10.36
C TYR A 17 -23.54 -9.82 11.18
N GLY A 18 -23.90 -8.62 11.64
CA GLY A 18 -25.11 -8.37 12.42
C GLY A 18 -24.89 -8.29 13.94
N GLU A 19 -23.66 -8.43 14.43
CA GLU A 19 -23.34 -8.16 15.84
C GLU A 19 -23.42 -6.67 16.16
N GLU A 20 -23.94 -6.35 17.35
CA GLU A 20 -24.07 -4.98 17.83
C GLU A 20 -22.71 -4.42 18.29
N ILE A 21 -22.30 -3.27 17.74
CA ILE A 21 -21.01 -2.66 18.05
C ILE A 21 -21.13 -1.86 19.35
N SER A 22 -20.54 -2.37 20.43
CA SER A 22 -20.43 -1.64 21.70
C SER A 22 -19.36 -0.55 21.66
N GLU A 23 -19.45 0.43 22.56
CA GLU A 23 -18.43 1.48 22.73
C GLU A 23 -17.03 0.91 23.03
N GLU A 24 -16.98 -0.17 23.82
CA GLU A 24 -15.74 -0.85 24.16
C GLU A 24 -15.08 -1.49 22.92
N ILE A 25 -15.89 -2.18 22.10
CA ILE A 25 -15.43 -2.78 20.84
C ILE A 25 -14.88 -1.69 19.91
N ALA A 26 -15.62 -0.59 19.73
CA ALA A 26 -15.19 0.53 18.90
C ALA A 26 -13.89 1.16 19.41
N THR A 27 -13.76 1.34 20.73
CA THR A 27 -12.57 1.93 21.36
C THR A 27 -11.34 1.01 21.22
N ASN A 28 -11.50 -0.30 21.40
CA ASN A 28 -10.41 -1.26 21.21
C ASN A 28 -9.98 -1.34 19.75
N ALA A 29 -10.92 -1.34 18.80
CA ALA A 29 -10.62 -1.29 17.38
C ALA A 29 -9.85 -0.02 17.00
N LEU A 30 -10.31 1.16 17.46
CA LEU A 30 -9.63 2.43 17.23
C LEU A 30 -8.21 2.40 17.79
N ARG A 31 -8.02 1.97 19.04
CA ARG A 31 -6.70 1.90 19.68
C ARG A 31 -5.76 0.96 18.93
N THR A 32 -6.27 -0.16 18.44
CA THR A 32 -5.49 -1.12 17.63
C THR A 32 -5.07 -0.50 16.31
N SER A 33 -6.00 0.14 15.59
CA SER A 33 -5.72 0.83 14.33
C SER A 33 -4.70 1.95 14.51
N VAL A 34 -4.86 2.81 15.53
CA VAL A 34 -3.91 3.89 15.83
C VAL A 34 -2.52 3.35 16.11
N ASN A 35 -2.40 2.28 16.89
CA ASN A 35 -1.11 1.64 17.16
C ASN A 35 -0.47 1.08 15.89
N PHE A 36 -1.26 0.42 15.04
CA PHE A 36 -0.80 -0.12 13.76
C PHE A 36 -0.30 0.99 12.82
N PHE A 37 -1.11 2.02 12.56
CA PHE A 37 -0.70 3.13 11.70
C PHE A 37 0.50 3.88 12.30
N SER A 38 0.55 4.08 13.62
CA SER A 38 1.70 4.71 14.26
C SER A 38 3.00 3.94 14.04
N ALA A 39 2.93 2.60 13.93
CA ALA A 39 4.09 1.76 13.64
C ALA A 39 4.56 1.85 12.18
N LEU A 40 3.67 2.13 11.24
CA LEU A 40 3.98 2.34 9.81
C LEU A 40 4.64 3.68 9.52
N LYS A 41 4.57 4.62 10.47
CA LYS A 41 5.15 5.96 10.30
C LYS A 41 6.66 5.89 10.11
N ALA A 42 7.15 6.60 9.10
CA ALA A 42 8.57 6.76 8.83
C ALA A 42 9.27 7.53 9.96
N THR A 43 10.61 7.47 9.96
CA THR A 43 11.46 8.02 11.03
C THR A 43 11.34 9.53 11.19
N ASP A 44 11.04 10.24 10.11
CA ASP A 44 10.80 11.68 10.04
C ASP A 44 9.32 12.06 10.23
N GLY A 45 8.45 11.09 10.46
CA GLY A 45 7.06 11.31 10.83
C GLY A 45 6.03 11.25 9.69
N HIS A 46 6.45 11.08 8.43
CA HIS A 46 5.50 10.88 7.32
C HIS A 46 4.99 9.44 7.25
N TRP A 47 3.88 9.22 6.52
CA TRP A 47 3.45 7.88 6.13
C TRP A 47 3.83 7.63 4.68
N PRO A 48 4.66 6.61 4.39
CA PRO A 48 5.02 6.27 3.02
C PRO A 48 3.77 5.90 2.20
N ALA A 49 3.74 6.35 0.95
CA ALA A 49 2.71 6.03 -0.02
C ALA A 49 3.36 5.58 -1.34
N GLU A 50 2.59 4.86 -2.16
CA GLU A 50 3.04 4.47 -3.49
C GLU A 50 3.18 5.69 -4.41
N MET A 51 4.15 5.64 -5.32
CA MET A 51 4.43 6.71 -6.28
C MET A 51 4.13 6.24 -7.70
N PRO A 52 3.49 7.07 -8.55
CA PRO A 52 3.19 6.71 -9.93
C PRO A 52 4.48 6.60 -10.76
N VAL A 53 4.89 5.36 -11.06
CA VAL A 53 6.10 5.05 -11.83
C VAL A 53 6.05 5.62 -13.26
N MET A 54 4.86 5.71 -13.86
CA MET A 54 4.64 6.27 -15.19
C MET A 54 5.25 7.66 -15.35
N CYS A 55 5.14 8.52 -14.33
CA CYS A 55 5.69 9.88 -14.35
C CYS A 55 7.23 9.88 -14.40
N LEU A 56 7.89 8.97 -13.68
CA LEU A 56 9.34 8.83 -13.71
C LEU A 56 9.83 8.30 -15.07
N TYR A 57 9.04 7.44 -15.71
CA TYR A 57 9.32 6.95 -17.06
C TYR A 57 9.20 8.08 -18.09
N ILE A 58 8.05 8.77 -18.13
CA ILE A 58 7.79 9.85 -19.10
C ILE A 58 8.79 11.01 -18.94
N SER A 59 9.14 11.37 -17.71
CA SER A 59 10.12 12.42 -17.45
C SER A 59 11.57 12.02 -17.71
N GLY A 60 11.86 10.75 -18.03
CA GLY A 60 13.22 10.24 -18.28
C GLY A 60 14.09 10.04 -17.03
N HIS A 61 13.52 10.17 -15.83
CA HIS A 61 14.25 10.10 -14.55
C HIS A 61 14.24 8.70 -13.92
N LEU A 62 13.62 7.71 -14.57
CA LEU A 62 13.52 6.36 -14.03
C LEU A 62 14.88 5.76 -13.65
N ASN A 63 15.90 5.92 -14.50
CA ASN A 63 17.22 5.34 -14.29
C ASN A 63 18.10 6.13 -13.31
N THR A 64 17.78 7.42 -13.09
CA THR A 64 18.55 8.31 -12.22
C THR A 64 18.03 8.28 -10.79
N VAL A 65 16.71 8.17 -10.62
CA VAL A 65 16.05 8.16 -9.30
C VAL A 65 16.03 6.75 -8.69
N LEU A 66 15.83 5.70 -9.51
CA LEU A 66 15.63 4.34 -9.01
C LEU A 66 16.82 3.43 -9.33
N PRO A 67 17.43 2.77 -8.32
CA PRO A 67 18.40 1.69 -8.50
C PRO A 67 17.90 0.53 -9.36
N ALA A 68 18.84 -0.27 -9.88
CA ALA A 68 18.54 -1.39 -10.77
C ALA A 68 17.58 -2.43 -10.15
N GLU A 69 17.72 -2.73 -8.86
CA GLU A 69 16.83 -3.69 -8.19
C GLU A 69 15.39 -3.17 -8.08
N HIS A 70 15.19 -1.88 -7.79
CA HIS A 70 13.83 -1.30 -7.79
C HIS A 70 13.20 -1.33 -9.17
N ARG A 71 13.98 -1.13 -10.24
CA ARG A 71 13.45 -1.24 -11.61
C ARG A 71 13.03 -2.66 -11.97
N LYS A 72 13.78 -3.68 -11.54
CA LYS A 72 13.38 -5.09 -11.71
C LYS A 72 12.06 -5.38 -11.00
N GLU A 73 11.92 -4.88 -9.77
CA GLU A 73 10.70 -5.05 -8.98
C GLU A 73 9.51 -4.29 -9.54
N ILE A 74 9.74 -3.11 -10.12
CA ILE A 74 8.72 -2.35 -10.86
C ILE A 74 8.23 -3.12 -12.07
N LEU A 75 9.12 -3.74 -12.85
CA LEU A 75 8.72 -4.57 -13.98
C LEU A 75 7.86 -5.75 -13.50
N ARG A 76 8.30 -6.44 -12.44
CA ARG A 76 7.50 -7.50 -11.81
C ARG A 76 6.12 -7.00 -11.39
N TYR A 77 6.05 -5.85 -10.72
CA TYR A 77 4.80 -5.24 -10.29
C TYR A 77 3.86 -4.91 -11.45
N ILE A 78 4.37 -4.30 -12.53
CA ILE A 78 3.59 -3.96 -13.72
C ILE A 78 3.00 -5.24 -14.34
N TYR A 79 3.80 -6.30 -14.49
CA TYR A 79 3.28 -7.58 -15.00
C TYR A 79 2.25 -8.24 -14.09
N CYS A 80 2.43 -8.17 -12.77
CA CYS A 80 1.48 -8.74 -11.81
C CYS A 80 0.11 -8.06 -11.82
N HIS A 81 0.03 -6.81 -12.29
CA HIS A 81 -1.21 -6.02 -12.31
C HIS A 81 -1.69 -5.73 -13.74
N GLN A 82 -1.24 -6.52 -14.73
CA GLN A 82 -1.78 -6.47 -16.08
C GLN A 82 -3.18 -7.09 -16.08
N ASN A 83 -4.15 -6.40 -16.68
CA ASN A 83 -5.52 -6.92 -16.85
C ASN A 83 -5.54 -8.08 -17.86
N GLU A 84 -6.63 -8.85 -17.85
CA GLU A 84 -6.79 -10.01 -18.75
C GLU A 84 -6.70 -9.65 -20.25
N ASP A 85 -7.07 -8.41 -20.60
CA ASP A 85 -6.98 -7.87 -21.97
C ASP A 85 -5.58 -7.38 -22.35
N GLY A 86 -4.61 -7.46 -21.43
CA GLY A 86 -3.24 -7.03 -21.62
C GLY A 86 -2.98 -5.55 -21.34
N GLY A 87 -3.99 -4.77 -20.93
CA GLY A 87 -3.83 -3.36 -20.59
C GLY A 87 -3.67 -3.08 -19.09
N TRP A 88 -3.57 -1.79 -18.76
CA TRP A 88 -3.49 -1.29 -17.38
C TRP A 88 -4.50 -0.17 -17.13
N GLY A 89 -5.01 -0.09 -15.90
CA GLY A 89 -5.85 1.00 -15.42
C GLY A 89 -5.05 2.20 -14.92
N LEU A 90 -5.75 3.26 -14.48
CA LEU A 90 -5.13 4.40 -13.79
C LEU A 90 -4.61 3.99 -12.40
N ASN A 91 -5.27 3.01 -11.79
CA ASN A 91 -4.87 2.33 -10.57
C ASN A 91 -5.06 0.82 -10.77
N ILE A 92 -4.58 0.01 -9.81
CA ILE A 92 -4.59 -1.45 -9.91
C ILE A 92 -6.00 -2.07 -9.97
N GLU A 93 -7.02 -1.32 -9.56
CA GLU A 93 -8.42 -1.76 -9.57
C GLU A 93 -9.14 -1.33 -10.87
N GLY A 94 -8.48 -0.55 -11.72
CA GLY A 94 -9.06 0.08 -12.89
C GLY A 94 -9.04 -0.79 -14.14
N HIS A 95 -10.09 -0.67 -14.94
CA HIS A 95 -10.10 -1.22 -16.30
C HIS A 95 -9.04 -0.59 -17.18
N SER A 96 -8.62 -1.32 -18.21
CA SER A 96 -7.59 -0.88 -19.15
C SER A 96 -7.94 0.43 -19.84
N THR A 97 -6.98 1.34 -19.90
CA THR A 97 -7.15 2.64 -20.59
C THR A 97 -5.99 2.90 -21.54
N MET A 98 -6.27 3.67 -22.61
CA MET A 98 -5.24 4.14 -23.56
C MET A 98 -4.15 4.99 -22.90
N PHE A 99 -4.43 5.62 -21.77
CA PHE A 99 -3.45 6.47 -21.09
C PHE A 99 -2.39 5.65 -20.34
N SER A 100 -2.79 4.49 -19.83
CA SER A 100 -1.95 3.64 -18.98
C SER A 100 -1.32 2.44 -19.70
N THR A 101 -1.75 2.15 -20.94
CA THR A 101 -1.26 1.03 -21.77
C THR A 101 -0.21 1.51 -22.77
#